data_AF-A0A7S4EWY5-F1
#
_entry.id   AF-A0A7S4EWY5-F1
#
_cell.length_a   1.000
_cell.length_b   1.000
_cell.length_c   1.000
_cell.angle_alpha   90.00
_cell.angle_beta   90.00
_cell.angle_gamma   90.00
#
_symmetry.space_group_name_H-M   'P 1'
#
loop_
_entity.id
_entity.type
_entity.pdbx_description
1 polymer ?
#
loop_
_entity_poly.entity_id
_entity_poly.type
_entity_poly.pdbx_seq_one_letter_code
_entity_poly.pdbx_strand_id
1 'polypeptide(L)'
;AAELRRTALLDGATLHWVPPDADADAALAILPRPGCAAVAIPCDGLYTSKCLCVLSQLPFLLPLRKWLCQLYRHSLSEDAVPLEALVGALLWETPLPPLGHIAVSVSLAGQQILFARPLPSLELPHSPLPLAALLHALPPDDVLALFRAALLEHKIVFVSSQLSQLTAAAEALCCLLWPLRWQGVYIPLLPGSLVEIMQSPVPYLLGITRDVYEVALEADGQTLPHDAIVAELDTGRVRVPSSLPQLPQLPSPQLLLSCLETFRA
;
A
#
# COMPACT_ATOMS: atom_id res chain seq x y z
N ALA A 1 26.91 5.10 7.13
CA ALA A 1 27.37 3.69 7.04
C ALA A 1 26.90 2.95 8.27
N ALA A 2 25.61 2.59 8.32
CA ALA A 2 25.04 1.77 9.37
C ALA A 2 24.48 0.52 8.67
N GLU A 3 25.28 -0.55 8.68
CA GLU A 3 24.81 -1.89 8.37
C GLU A 3 23.78 -2.27 9.44
N LEU A 4 22.50 -2.09 9.13
CA LEU A 4 21.43 -2.72 9.87
C LEU A 4 21.55 -4.23 9.62
N ARG A 5 22.25 -4.91 10.53
CA ARG A 5 22.17 -6.37 10.70
C ARG A 5 20.71 -6.70 10.97
N ARG A 6 20.00 -7.05 9.91
CA ARG A 6 18.69 -7.67 10.02
C ARG A 6 18.99 -9.09 10.52
N THR A 7 18.14 -9.66 11.36
CA THR A 7 18.22 -11.07 11.71
C THR A 7 16.82 -11.63 11.53
N ALA A 8 16.70 -12.66 10.71
CA ALA A 8 15.45 -13.36 10.49
C ALA A 8 15.60 -14.78 11.03
N LEU A 9 14.67 -15.19 11.89
CA LEU A 9 14.57 -16.56 12.36
C LEU A 9 13.56 -17.30 11.48
N LEU A 10 13.98 -18.45 10.95
CA LEU A 10 13.16 -19.33 10.13
C LEU A 10 12.63 -20.46 11.01
N ASP A 11 11.31 -20.56 11.17
CA ASP A 11 10.66 -21.75 11.74
C ASP A 11 9.76 -22.39 10.67
N GLY A 12 10.16 -23.57 10.22
CA GLY A 12 9.50 -24.29 9.13
C GLY A 12 9.40 -23.46 7.84
N ALA A 13 8.19 -22.95 7.54
CA ALA A 13 7.86 -22.21 6.32
C ALA A 13 7.61 -20.71 6.53
N THR A 14 7.84 -20.18 7.74
CA THR A 14 7.54 -18.79 8.09
C THR A 14 8.82 -18.05 8.50
N LEU A 15 9.09 -16.94 7.83
CA LEU A 15 10.25 -16.07 8.13
C LEU A 15 9.82 -14.97 9.10
N HIS A 16 10.34 -15.00 10.32
CA HIS A 16 10.06 -13.98 11.34
C HIS A 16 11.18 -12.94 11.38
N TRP A 17 10.84 -11.66 11.22
CA TRP A 17 11.79 -10.55 11.33
C TRP A 17 11.98 -10.17 12.80
N VAL A 18 13.24 -10.19 13.27
CA VAL A 18 13.59 -9.74 14.63
C VAL A 18 14.29 -8.38 14.54
N PRO A 19 13.77 -7.33 15.21
CA PRO A 19 14.44 -6.05 15.27
C PRO A 19 15.78 -6.16 16.00
N PRO A 20 16.78 -5.32 15.63
CA PRO A 20 18.13 -5.39 16.21
C PRO A 20 18.20 -5.07 17.72
N ASP A 21 17.16 -4.43 18.28
CA ASP A 21 17.10 -4.01 19.69
C ASP A 21 16.15 -4.87 20.55
N ALA A 22 15.65 -5.99 20.03
CA ALA A 22 14.73 -6.85 20.79
C ALA A 22 15.49 -7.76 21.75
N ASP A 23 15.17 -7.69 23.05
CA ASP A 23 15.63 -8.63 24.06
C ASP A 23 15.31 -10.08 23.63
N ALA A 24 16.24 -11.02 23.88
CA ALA A 24 16.11 -12.42 23.46
C ALA A 24 14.80 -13.07 23.94
N ASP A 25 14.27 -12.66 25.09
CA ASP A 25 13.00 -13.14 25.63
C ASP A 25 11.77 -12.56 24.92
N ALA A 26 11.85 -11.35 24.35
CA ALA A 26 10.78 -10.75 23.55
C ALA A 26 10.67 -11.41 22.16
N ALA A 27 11.79 -11.87 21.59
CA ALA A 27 11.80 -12.64 20.36
C ALA A 27 11.15 -14.03 20.52
N LEU A 28 11.26 -14.63 21.71
CA LEU A 28 10.62 -15.91 22.06
C LEU A 28 9.11 -15.77 22.33
N ALA A 29 8.61 -14.59 22.68
CA ALA A 29 7.18 -14.36 22.92
C ALA A 29 6.33 -14.33 21.64
N ILE A 30 6.96 -14.20 20.46
CA ILE A 30 6.32 -14.27 19.14
C ILE A 30 6.19 -15.73 18.64
N LEU A 31 6.87 -16.67 19.30
CA LEU A 31 6.73 -18.09 18.99
C LEU A 31 5.39 -18.63 19.51
N PRO A 32 4.73 -19.54 18.78
CA PRO A 32 3.64 -20.31 19.37
C PRO A 32 4.18 -21.05 20.61
N ARG A 33 3.45 -20.96 21.74
CA ARG A 33 3.85 -21.58 23.00
C ARG A 33 4.20 -23.07 22.80
N PRO A 34 5.27 -23.58 23.44
CA PRO A 34 5.62 -25.00 23.36
C PRO A 34 4.47 -25.83 23.96
N GLY A 35 3.76 -26.57 23.11
CA GLY A 35 2.54 -27.30 23.45
C GLY A 35 1.48 -27.31 22.36
N CYS A 36 1.52 -26.40 21.39
CA CYS A 36 0.74 -26.52 20.16
C CYS A 36 1.42 -27.52 19.22
N ALA A 37 1.23 -28.82 19.48
CA ALA A 37 1.42 -29.81 18.45
C ALA A 37 0.60 -29.38 17.23
N ALA A 38 1.25 -29.27 16.06
CA ALA A 38 0.53 -29.29 14.80
C ALA A 38 -0.25 -30.61 14.80
N VAL A 39 -1.52 -30.55 15.18
CA VAL A 39 -2.44 -31.67 15.04
C VAL A 39 -2.48 -31.93 13.56
N ALA A 40 -1.90 -33.05 13.14
CA ALA A 40 -2.09 -33.57 11.79
C ALA A 40 -3.59 -33.91 11.68
N ILE A 41 -4.36 -32.94 11.20
CA ILE A 41 -5.78 -33.13 10.88
C ILE A 41 -5.80 -34.12 9.71
N PRO A 42 -6.55 -35.24 9.80
CA PRO A 42 -6.69 -36.16 8.69
C PRO A 42 -7.22 -35.41 7.47
N CYS A 43 -6.62 -35.68 6.31
CA CYS A 43 -6.86 -34.99 5.05
C CYS A 43 -8.25 -35.28 4.48
N ASP A 44 -9.29 -34.63 5.01
CA ASP A 44 -10.42 -34.20 4.20
C ASP A 44 -10.12 -32.78 3.75
N GLY A 45 -9.96 -32.57 2.44
CA GLY A 45 -9.33 -31.40 1.81
C GLY A 45 -9.91 -30.04 2.21
N LEU A 46 -9.47 -29.53 3.35
CA LEU A 46 -9.67 -28.14 3.79
C LEU A 46 -8.63 -27.26 3.07
N TYR A 47 -9.09 -26.48 2.11
CA TYR A 47 -8.28 -25.46 1.48
C TYR A 47 -8.10 -24.29 2.45
N THR A 48 -6.84 -23.96 2.76
CA THR A 48 -6.49 -22.73 3.48
C THR A 48 -5.76 -21.79 2.52
N SER A 49 -6.11 -20.51 2.54
CA SER A 49 -5.43 -19.52 1.73
C SER A 49 -4.04 -19.26 2.30
N LYS A 50 -3.01 -19.39 1.46
CA LYS A 50 -1.62 -19.03 1.79
C LYS A 50 -1.26 -17.73 1.09
N CYS A 51 -0.51 -16.86 1.76
CA CYS A 51 -0.03 -15.59 1.22
C CYS A 51 1.48 -15.49 1.41
N LEU A 52 2.19 -14.98 0.40
CA LEU A 52 3.60 -14.61 0.49
C LEU A 52 3.70 -13.10 0.60
N CYS A 53 4.40 -12.61 1.62
CA CYS A 53 4.56 -11.19 1.89
C CYS A 53 6.03 -10.84 2.11
N VAL A 54 6.46 -9.69 1.58
CA VAL A 54 7.75 -9.08 1.89
C VAL A 54 7.50 -7.69 2.43
N LEU A 55 8.05 -7.42 3.62
CA LEU A 55 8.01 -6.11 4.25
C LEU A 55 9.28 -5.35 3.93
N SER A 56 9.12 -4.13 3.42
CA SER A 56 10.22 -3.25 3.04
C SER A 56 9.93 -1.83 3.49
N GLN A 57 10.94 -1.16 4.06
CA GLN A 57 10.90 0.27 4.38
C GLN A 57 10.96 1.15 3.13
N LEU A 58 11.28 0.57 1.97
CA LEU A 58 11.42 1.27 0.70
C LEU A 58 10.31 0.85 -0.27
N PRO A 59 9.79 1.78 -1.09
CA PRO A 59 8.61 1.58 -1.93
C PRO A 59 8.92 0.78 -3.22
N PHE A 60 9.61 -0.36 -3.09
CA PHE A 60 9.91 -1.27 -4.20
C PHE A 60 8.72 -2.18 -4.56
N LEU A 61 7.51 -1.61 -4.64
CA LEU A 61 6.27 -2.38 -4.79
C LEU A 61 6.28 -3.28 -6.04
N LEU A 62 6.62 -2.74 -7.21
CA LEU A 62 6.65 -3.54 -8.45
C LEU A 62 7.81 -4.56 -8.49
N PRO A 63 9.07 -4.19 -8.18
CA PRO A 63 10.16 -5.16 -8.14
C PRO A 63 9.90 -6.29 -7.14
N LEU A 64 9.44 -5.98 -5.92
CA LEU A 64 9.15 -6.99 -4.90
C LEU A 64 7.96 -7.87 -5.28
N ARG A 65 6.92 -7.31 -5.90
CA ARG A 65 5.82 -8.11 -6.45
C ARG A 65 6.32 -9.08 -7.52
N LYS A 66 7.14 -8.60 -8.47
CA LYS A 66 7.75 -9.46 -9.49
C LYS A 66 8.60 -10.56 -8.86
N TRP A 67 9.41 -10.20 -7.86
CA TRP A 67 10.25 -11.14 -7.13
C TRP A 67 9.44 -12.21 -6.40
N LEU A 68 8.40 -11.83 -5.67
CA LEU A 68 7.47 -12.76 -5.01
C LEU A 68 6.80 -13.72 -6.01
N CYS A 69 6.36 -13.21 -7.17
CA CYS A 69 5.79 -14.05 -8.21
C CYS A 69 6.81 -15.06 -8.77
N GLN A 70 8.08 -14.67 -8.92
CA GLN A 70 9.12 -15.59 -9.36
C GLN A 70 9.53 -16.58 -8.28
N LEU A 71 9.60 -16.15 -7.02
CA LEU A 71 9.85 -17.03 -5.88
C LEU A 71 8.76 -18.11 -5.77
N TYR A 72 7.49 -17.72 -5.92
CA TYR A 72 6.38 -18.67 -5.93
C TYR A 72 6.49 -19.65 -7.10
N ARG A 73 6.80 -19.17 -8.32
CA ARG A 73 7.02 -20.06 -9.47
C ARG A 73 8.17 -21.03 -9.23
N HIS A 74 9.26 -20.56 -8.65
CA HIS A 74 10.41 -21.38 -8.25
C HIS A 74 10.05 -22.42 -7.18
N SER A 75 9.14 -22.09 -6.26
CA SER A 75 8.68 -23.06 -5.25
C SER A 75 7.88 -24.22 -5.83
N LEU A 76 7.37 -24.06 -7.05
CA LEU A 76 6.62 -25.09 -7.77
C LEU A 76 7.49 -25.88 -8.75
N SER A 77 8.72 -25.44 -9.03
CA SER A 77 9.67 -26.14 -9.87
C SER A 77 10.55 -27.10 -9.05
N GLU A 78 11.06 -28.14 -9.68
CA GLU A 78 12.03 -29.08 -9.09
C GLU A 78 13.47 -28.53 -9.14
N ASP A 79 13.62 -27.20 -9.13
CA ASP A 79 14.91 -26.54 -9.27
C ASP A 79 15.81 -26.83 -8.06
N ALA A 80 17.11 -26.99 -8.31
CA ALA A 80 18.08 -27.40 -7.29
C ALA A 80 18.39 -26.31 -6.24
N VAL A 81 18.03 -25.05 -6.49
CA VAL A 81 18.33 -23.94 -5.58
C VAL A 81 17.26 -23.87 -4.49
N PRO A 82 17.62 -23.99 -3.20
CA PRO A 82 16.65 -23.90 -2.11
C PRO A 82 16.06 -22.48 -2.00
N LEU A 83 14.79 -22.38 -1.61
CA LEU A 83 14.08 -21.09 -1.49
C LEU A 83 14.77 -20.14 -0.51
N GLU A 84 15.35 -20.68 0.54
CA GLU A 84 16.10 -19.98 1.58
C GLU A 84 17.32 -19.27 1.00
N ALA A 85 18.00 -19.87 0.01
CA ALA A 85 19.12 -19.24 -0.67
C ALA A 85 18.65 -18.04 -1.51
N LEU A 86 17.48 -18.13 -2.15
CA LEU A 86 16.91 -17.03 -2.93
C LEU A 86 16.45 -15.87 -2.03
N VAL A 87 15.83 -16.18 -0.90
CA VAL A 87 15.47 -15.21 0.14
C VAL A 87 16.73 -14.56 0.71
N GLY A 88 17.75 -15.38 1.03
CA GLY A 88 19.05 -14.91 1.51
C GLY A 88 19.74 -13.99 0.51
N ALA A 89 19.71 -14.32 -0.78
CA ALA A 89 20.28 -13.51 -1.84
C ALA A 89 19.61 -12.12 -1.93
N LEU A 90 18.29 -12.04 -1.79
CA LEU A 90 17.59 -10.75 -1.76
C LEU A 90 17.93 -9.95 -0.50
N LEU A 91 17.98 -10.59 0.67
CA LEU A 91 18.11 -9.89 1.96
C LEU A 91 19.54 -9.49 2.30
N TRP A 92 20.53 -10.33 1.96
CA TRP A 92 21.92 -10.19 2.39
C TRP A 92 22.88 -9.84 1.25
N GLU A 93 22.67 -10.42 0.08
CA GLU A 93 23.63 -10.31 -1.03
C GLU A 93 23.30 -9.17 -1.99
N THR A 94 22.02 -8.80 -2.09
CA THR A 94 21.57 -7.72 -2.97
C THR A 94 21.88 -6.37 -2.32
N PRO A 95 22.82 -5.57 -2.87
CA PRO A 95 23.11 -4.27 -2.31
C PRO A 95 21.91 -3.34 -2.50
N LEU A 96 21.70 -2.46 -1.53
CA LEU A 96 20.69 -1.42 -1.67
C LEU A 96 21.14 -0.41 -2.76
N PRO A 97 20.34 -0.15 -3.81
CA PRO A 97 20.70 0.84 -4.81
C PRO A 97 20.90 2.22 -4.16
N PRO A 98 21.98 2.96 -4.46
CA PRO A 98 22.11 4.36 -4.07
C PRO A 98 21.05 5.21 -4.78
N LEU A 99 20.78 6.40 -4.23
CA LEU A 99 19.83 7.34 -4.84
C LEU A 99 20.36 7.85 -6.20
N GLY A 100 19.53 7.79 -7.23
CA GLY A 100 19.64 8.35 -8.59
C GLY A 100 20.82 7.92 -9.48
N HIS A 101 21.80 7.18 -8.95
CA HIS A 101 23.02 6.90 -9.70
C HIS A 101 22.98 5.59 -10.49
N ILE A 102 22.48 4.50 -9.89
CA ILE A 102 22.50 3.17 -10.48
C ILE A 102 21.30 2.35 -9.99
N ALA A 103 20.87 1.41 -10.82
CA ALA A 103 19.89 0.41 -10.46
C ALA A 103 20.58 -0.95 -10.25
N VAL A 104 20.08 -1.73 -9.31
CA VAL A 104 20.58 -3.06 -8.98
C VAL A 104 19.67 -4.09 -9.64
N SER A 105 20.26 -4.98 -10.45
CA SER A 105 19.51 -6.06 -11.11
C SER A 105 19.69 -7.37 -10.35
N VAL A 106 18.58 -7.99 -9.98
CA VAL A 106 18.54 -9.33 -9.37
C VAL A 106 17.96 -10.29 -10.38
N SER A 107 18.65 -11.41 -10.64
CA SER A 107 18.14 -12.46 -11.51
C SER A 107 17.49 -13.57 -10.70
N LEU A 108 16.25 -13.92 -11.01
CA LEU A 108 15.54 -15.04 -10.40
C LEU A 108 14.72 -15.77 -11.47
N ALA A 109 14.88 -17.10 -11.58
CA ALA A 109 14.20 -17.94 -12.56
C ALA A 109 14.29 -17.38 -14.01
N GLY A 110 15.48 -16.89 -14.40
CA GLY A 110 15.74 -16.33 -15.72
C GLY A 110 15.12 -14.94 -15.98
N GLN A 111 14.46 -14.34 -14.99
CA GLN A 111 13.90 -13.00 -15.07
C GLN A 111 14.80 -11.99 -14.35
N GLN A 112 15.03 -10.83 -14.98
CA GLN A 112 15.77 -9.73 -14.38
C GLN A 112 14.80 -8.77 -13.68
N ILE A 113 15.06 -8.51 -12.41
CA ILE A 113 14.25 -7.63 -11.57
C ILE A 113 15.11 -6.44 -11.16
N LEU A 114 14.70 -5.26 -11.60
CA LEU A 114 15.44 -4.03 -11.39
C LEU A 114 14.96 -3.29 -10.14
N PHE A 115 15.89 -3.04 -9.22
CA PHE A 115 15.69 -2.19 -8.05
C PHE A 115 16.39 -0.85 -8.29
N ALA A 116 15.61 0.22 -8.37
CA ALA A 116 16.12 1.57 -8.59
C ALA A 116 15.57 2.52 -7.53
N ARG A 117 16.39 3.47 -7.09
CA ARG A 117 15.98 4.53 -6.17
C ARG A 117 16.14 5.87 -6.88
N PRO A 118 15.15 6.34 -7.66
CA PRO A 118 15.27 7.63 -8.35
C PRO A 118 15.45 8.76 -7.34
N LEU A 119 16.19 9.80 -7.74
CA LEU A 119 16.30 11.01 -6.94
C LEU A 119 14.93 11.71 -6.90
N PRO A 120 14.56 12.37 -5.79
CA PRO A 120 13.40 13.26 -5.79
C PRO A 120 13.63 14.36 -6.84
N SER A 121 12.86 14.34 -7.93
CA SER A 121 12.89 15.36 -8.96
C SER A 121 11.71 16.31 -8.80
N LEU A 122 11.83 17.49 -9.43
CA LEU A 122 10.71 18.40 -9.67
C LEU A 122 9.83 17.92 -10.84
N GLU A 123 10.08 16.72 -11.36
CA GLU A 123 9.24 16.11 -12.39
C GLU A 123 8.10 15.33 -11.74
N LEU A 124 7.08 15.00 -12.53
CA LEU A 124 5.96 14.20 -12.05
C LEU A 124 6.46 12.90 -11.41
N PRO A 125 5.91 12.51 -10.25
CA PRO A 125 6.36 11.33 -9.54
C PRO A 125 6.10 10.11 -10.42
N HIS A 126 7.13 9.28 -10.57
CA HIS A 126 6.98 7.95 -11.14
C HIS A 126 6.23 7.10 -10.09
N SER A 127 4.91 7.08 -10.16
CA SER A 127 4.12 6.27 -9.24
C SER A 127 4.50 4.80 -9.41
N PRO A 128 4.78 4.07 -8.31
CA PRO A 128 5.03 2.64 -8.39
C PRO A 128 3.77 1.86 -8.78
N LEU A 129 2.58 2.46 -8.69
CA LEU A 129 1.32 1.86 -9.12
C LEU A 129 0.67 2.69 -10.23
N PRO A 130 -0.12 2.08 -11.11
CA PRO A 130 -0.72 2.81 -12.22
C PRO A 130 -1.69 3.88 -11.71
N LEU A 131 -1.41 5.16 -11.99
CA LEU A 131 -2.35 6.27 -11.75
C LEU A 131 -3.71 6.03 -12.43
N ALA A 132 -3.67 5.30 -13.55
CA ALA A 132 -4.83 4.88 -14.30
C ALA A 132 -5.82 4.05 -13.46
N ALA A 133 -5.41 3.43 -12.35
CA ALA A 133 -6.32 2.66 -11.50
C ALA A 133 -7.52 3.50 -11.03
N LEU A 134 -7.27 4.73 -10.60
CA LEU A 134 -8.31 5.62 -10.09
C LEU A 134 -9.12 6.25 -11.24
N LEU A 135 -8.45 6.62 -12.35
CA LEU A 135 -9.09 7.19 -13.55
C LEU A 135 -9.93 6.17 -14.34
N HIS A 136 -9.61 4.88 -14.24
CA HIS A 136 -10.42 3.82 -14.84
C HIS A 136 -11.58 3.39 -13.96
N ALA A 137 -11.44 3.51 -12.63
CA ALA A 137 -12.48 3.14 -11.69
C ALA A 137 -13.56 4.21 -11.54
N LEU A 138 -13.20 5.50 -11.64
CA LEU A 138 -14.09 6.61 -11.31
C LEU A 138 -14.17 7.66 -12.43
N PRO A 139 -15.32 8.35 -12.59
CA PRO A 139 -15.44 9.45 -13.52
C PRO A 139 -14.56 10.64 -13.07
N PRO A 140 -14.07 11.49 -14.00
CA PRO A 140 -13.15 12.58 -13.67
C PRO A 140 -13.65 13.54 -12.57
N ASP A 141 -14.95 13.83 -12.53
CA ASP A 141 -15.54 14.72 -11.52
C ASP A 141 -15.42 14.13 -10.10
N ASP A 142 -15.58 12.82 -9.96
CA ASP A 142 -15.43 12.12 -8.68
C ASP A 142 -13.96 12.03 -8.27
N VAL A 143 -13.05 11.87 -9.24
CA VAL A 143 -11.61 11.96 -9.00
C VAL A 143 -11.22 13.33 -8.48
N LEU A 144 -11.79 14.40 -9.05
CA LEU A 144 -11.58 15.77 -8.57
C LEU A 144 -12.18 15.97 -7.17
N ALA A 145 -13.31 15.36 -6.86
CA ALA A 145 -13.89 15.40 -5.51
C ALA A 145 -12.98 14.73 -4.47
N LEU A 146 -12.38 13.58 -4.81
CA LEU A 146 -11.39 12.88 -3.98
C LEU A 146 -10.09 13.69 -3.83
N PHE A 147 -9.59 14.27 -4.92
CA PHE A 147 -8.42 15.14 -4.90
C PHE A 147 -8.65 16.37 -4.00
N ARG A 148 -9.83 17.00 -4.11
CA ARG A 148 -10.25 18.09 -3.23
C ARG A 148 -10.33 17.64 -1.77
N ALA A 149 -10.94 16.49 -1.50
CA ALA A 149 -10.99 15.92 -0.16
C ALA A 149 -9.57 15.71 0.40
N ALA A 150 -8.65 15.24 -0.43
CA ALA A 150 -7.27 15.01 -0.03
C ALA A 150 -6.52 16.33 0.27
N LEU A 151 -6.72 17.38 -0.55
CA LEU A 151 -6.14 18.71 -0.30
C LEU A 151 -6.63 19.36 1.00
N LEU A 152 -7.86 19.04 1.41
CA LEU A 152 -8.49 19.57 2.62
C LEU A 152 -8.28 18.67 3.83
N GLU A 153 -7.45 17.64 3.71
CA GLU A 153 -7.23 16.63 4.75
C GLU A 153 -8.55 16.05 5.27
N HIS A 154 -9.48 15.74 4.35
CA HIS A 154 -10.75 15.12 4.69
C HIS A 154 -10.62 13.60 4.87
N LYS A 155 -11.60 12.95 5.50
CA LYS A 155 -11.67 11.49 5.66
C LYS A 155 -12.06 10.83 4.33
N ILE A 156 -11.21 9.95 3.82
CA ILE A 156 -11.37 9.27 2.54
C ILE A 156 -11.38 7.76 2.75
N VAL A 157 -12.40 7.09 2.20
CA VAL A 157 -12.55 5.63 2.28
C VAL A 157 -12.71 5.07 0.87
N PHE A 158 -11.78 4.23 0.45
CA PHE A 158 -11.92 3.40 -0.74
C PHE A 158 -12.55 2.05 -0.39
N VAL A 159 -13.48 1.59 -1.23
CA VAL A 159 -14.17 0.30 -1.08
C VAL A 159 -14.03 -0.50 -2.37
N SER A 160 -13.59 -1.75 -2.27
CA SER A 160 -13.50 -2.68 -3.40
C SER A 160 -13.46 -4.13 -2.89
N SER A 161 -13.92 -5.05 -3.73
CA SER A 161 -13.70 -6.49 -3.58
C SER A 161 -12.26 -6.90 -3.93
N GLN A 162 -11.49 -6.04 -4.60
CA GLN A 162 -10.11 -6.31 -5.05
C GLN A 162 -9.09 -5.49 -4.25
N LEU A 163 -8.29 -6.17 -3.41
CA LEU A 163 -7.26 -5.53 -2.57
C LEU A 163 -6.23 -4.72 -3.38
N SER A 164 -5.88 -5.19 -4.57
CA SER A 164 -4.95 -4.49 -5.46
C SER A 164 -5.48 -3.14 -5.93
N GLN A 165 -6.79 -3.01 -6.14
CA GLN A 165 -7.41 -1.74 -6.53
C GLN A 165 -7.41 -0.73 -5.39
N LEU A 166 -7.68 -1.17 -4.16
CA LEU A 166 -7.63 -0.31 -2.97
C LEU A 166 -6.25 0.36 -2.82
N THR A 167 -5.18 -0.43 -2.87
CA THR A 167 -3.81 0.09 -2.76
C THR A 167 -3.45 0.97 -3.96
N ALA A 168 -3.82 0.57 -5.18
CA ALA A 168 -3.53 1.34 -6.38
C ALA A 168 -4.26 2.70 -6.42
N ALA A 169 -5.53 2.75 -6.01
CA ALA A 169 -6.30 3.99 -5.92
C ALA A 169 -5.74 4.92 -4.84
N ALA A 170 -5.38 4.39 -3.66
CA ALA A 170 -4.77 5.16 -2.59
C ALA A 170 -3.43 5.78 -3.01
N GLU A 171 -2.53 4.99 -3.61
CA GLU A 171 -1.26 5.50 -4.14
C GLU A 171 -1.47 6.49 -5.29
N ALA A 172 -2.45 6.25 -6.16
CA ALA A 172 -2.78 7.17 -7.25
C ALA A 172 -3.23 8.54 -6.72
N LEU A 173 -4.10 8.57 -5.71
CA LEU A 173 -4.54 9.80 -5.06
C LEU A 173 -3.36 10.53 -4.39
N CYS A 174 -2.51 9.80 -3.66
CA CYS A 174 -1.28 10.37 -3.07
C CYS A 174 -0.34 10.95 -4.13
N CYS A 175 -0.24 10.33 -5.30
CA CYS A 175 0.57 10.87 -6.40
C CYS A 175 -0.02 12.14 -7.02
N LEU A 176 -1.35 12.26 -7.08
CA LEU A 176 -2.02 13.48 -7.55
C LEU A 176 -1.73 14.68 -6.64
N LEU A 177 -1.46 14.45 -5.36
CA LEU A 177 -1.11 15.51 -4.40
C LEU A 177 0.25 16.16 -4.69
N TRP A 178 1.11 15.56 -5.50
CA TRP A 178 2.44 16.10 -5.78
C TRP A 178 2.37 17.58 -6.21
N PRO A 179 3.22 18.47 -5.65
CA PRO A 179 4.38 18.20 -4.78
C PRO A 179 4.03 18.07 -3.28
N LEU A 180 2.76 18.19 -2.89
CA LEU A 180 2.29 17.96 -1.54
C LEU A 180 2.32 16.46 -1.20
N ARG A 181 2.27 16.17 0.10
CA ARG A 181 2.23 14.81 0.64
C ARG A 181 1.09 14.70 1.61
N TRP A 182 0.33 13.61 1.52
CA TRP A 182 -0.65 13.25 2.53
C TRP A 182 0.00 13.16 3.92
N GLN A 183 -0.58 13.85 4.91
CA GLN A 183 -0.10 13.86 6.30
C GLN A 183 -1.03 13.11 7.27
N GLY A 184 -2.26 12.79 6.86
CA GLY A 184 -3.22 12.05 7.66
C GLY A 184 -2.85 10.57 7.82
N VAL A 185 -3.70 9.83 8.54
CA VAL A 185 -3.54 8.38 8.66
C VAL A 185 -3.64 7.73 7.28
N TYR A 186 -2.73 6.80 6.98
CA TYR A 186 -2.69 6.10 5.69
C TYR A 186 -2.73 4.59 5.93
N ILE A 187 -3.85 3.96 5.59
CA ILE A 187 -4.05 2.51 5.71
C ILE A 187 -4.77 2.03 4.45
N PRO A 188 -4.06 1.78 3.33
CA PRO A 188 -4.67 1.43 2.05
C PRO A 188 -5.41 0.09 2.07
N LEU A 189 -5.16 -0.74 3.10
CA LEU A 189 -5.85 -2.00 3.39
C LEU A 189 -6.09 -2.11 4.90
N LEU A 190 -7.27 -1.72 5.36
CA LEU A 190 -7.69 -1.79 6.75
C LEU A 190 -8.31 -3.17 7.03
N PRO A 191 -7.74 -3.97 7.95
CA PRO A 191 -8.35 -5.22 8.39
C PRO A 191 -9.71 -4.98 9.03
N GLY A 192 -10.66 -5.91 8.83
CA GLY A 192 -12.00 -5.81 9.44
C GLY A 192 -11.99 -5.73 10.96
N SER A 193 -11.01 -6.35 11.63
CA SER A 193 -10.84 -6.26 13.08
C SER A 193 -10.47 -4.86 13.59
N LEU A 194 -10.08 -3.95 12.69
CA LEU A 194 -9.71 -2.56 12.99
C LEU A 194 -10.68 -1.54 12.37
N VAL A 195 -11.89 -1.98 11.97
CA VAL A 195 -12.88 -1.10 11.33
C VAL A 195 -13.28 0.09 12.20
N GLU A 196 -13.17 -0.05 13.53
CA GLU A 196 -13.42 1.04 14.49
C GLU A 196 -12.53 2.29 14.26
N ILE A 197 -11.37 2.14 13.61
CA ILE A 197 -10.50 3.28 13.24
C ILE A 197 -11.24 4.30 12.36
N MET A 198 -12.26 3.88 11.62
CA MET A 198 -13.07 4.79 10.80
C MET A 198 -13.74 5.89 11.63
N GLN A 199 -14.02 5.65 12.91
CA GLN A 199 -14.59 6.65 13.82
C GLN A 199 -13.59 7.69 14.32
N SER A 200 -12.33 7.59 13.90
CA SER A 200 -11.30 8.55 14.27
C SER A 200 -11.69 9.98 13.87
N PRO A 201 -11.43 10.99 14.73
CA PRO A 201 -11.70 12.39 14.42
C PRO A 201 -10.64 13.00 13.49
N VAL A 202 -9.51 12.32 13.26
CA VAL A 202 -8.42 12.85 12.43
C VAL A 202 -8.59 12.51 10.95
N PRO A 203 -7.96 13.27 10.04
CA PRO A 203 -7.88 12.93 8.62
C PRO A 203 -7.32 11.54 8.38
N TYR A 204 -7.90 10.81 7.42
CA TYR A 204 -7.38 9.52 7.01
C TYR A 204 -7.68 9.19 5.55
N LEU A 205 -6.86 8.30 5.01
CA LEU A 205 -7.03 7.64 3.73
C LEU A 205 -7.01 6.14 3.99
N LEU A 206 -8.20 5.53 3.93
CA LEU A 206 -8.42 4.11 4.24
C LEU A 206 -8.89 3.36 3.01
N GLY A 207 -8.53 2.07 2.91
CA GLY A 207 -9.15 1.13 1.97
C GLY A 207 -9.74 -0.06 2.71
N ILE A 208 -11.01 -0.37 2.50
CA ILE A 208 -11.70 -1.51 3.13
C ILE A 208 -12.27 -2.44 2.07
N THR A 209 -12.37 -3.73 2.41
CA THR A 209 -13.03 -4.69 1.53
C THR A 209 -14.54 -4.45 1.49
N ARG A 210 -15.18 -4.87 0.39
CA ARG A 210 -16.64 -4.82 0.24
C ARG A 210 -17.38 -5.47 1.41
N ASP A 211 -16.93 -6.65 1.85
CA ASP A 211 -17.55 -7.38 2.97
C ASP A 211 -17.50 -6.56 4.27
N VAL A 212 -16.36 -5.93 4.57
CA VAL A 212 -16.21 -5.09 5.77
C VAL A 212 -17.09 -3.84 5.68
N TYR A 213 -17.21 -3.26 4.50
CA TYR A 213 -18.07 -2.11 4.24
C TYR A 213 -19.56 -2.44 4.43
N GLU A 214 -20.01 -3.60 3.96
CA GLU A 214 -21.40 -4.07 4.12
C GLU A 214 -21.74 -4.29 5.59
N VAL A 215 -20.86 -4.97 6.35
CA VAL A 215 -21.02 -5.11 7.80
C VAL A 215 -21.06 -3.74 8.51
N ALA A 216 -20.22 -2.79 8.09
CA ALA A 216 -20.20 -1.45 8.66
C ALA A 216 -21.48 -0.63 8.33
N LEU A 217 -22.16 -0.92 7.22
CA LEU A 217 -23.46 -0.33 6.86
C LEU A 217 -24.59 -0.90 7.73
N GLU A 218 -24.59 -2.20 7.99
CA GLU A 218 -25.63 -2.90 8.77
C GLU A 218 -25.61 -2.54 10.27
N ALA A 219 -24.46 -2.14 10.81
CA ALA A 219 -24.28 -1.70 12.18
C ALA A 219 -24.83 -0.28 12.46
N ASP A 220 -26.09 -0.02 12.10
CA ASP A 220 -26.85 1.22 12.32
C ASP A 220 -26.18 2.51 11.79
N GLY A 221 -25.25 2.40 10.84
CA GLY A 221 -24.52 3.54 10.27
C GLY A 221 -23.58 4.28 11.23
N GLN A 222 -23.42 3.78 12.47
CA GLN A 222 -22.50 4.39 13.46
C GLN A 222 -21.04 4.11 13.15
N THR A 223 -20.74 3.05 12.39
CA THR A 223 -19.36 2.68 12.03
C THR A 223 -18.84 3.46 10.83
N LEU A 224 -19.73 3.93 9.96
CA LEU A 224 -19.37 4.76 8.82
C LEU A 224 -19.48 6.25 9.18
N PRO A 225 -18.41 7.03 9.02
CA PRO A 225 -18.45 8.46 9.32
C PRO A 225 -19.31 9.20 8.31
N HIS A 226 -20.24 10.01 8.80
CA HIS A 226 -21.07 10.88 7.96
C HIS A 226 -20.27 11.96 7.23
N ASP A 227 -19.09 12.29 7.74
CA ASP A 227 -18.20 13.27 7.16
C ASP A 227 -17.21 12.66 6.17
N ALA A 228 -17.12 11.33 5.99
CA ALA A 228 -16.17 10.76 5.04
C ALA A 228 -16.69 10.75 3.60
N ILE A 229 -15.79 10.98 2.65
CA ILE A 229 -16.00 10.65 1.24
C ILE A 229 -15.73 9.17 1.02
N VAL A 230 -16.72 8.46 0.49
CA VAL A 230 -16.65 7.01 0.27
C VAL A 230 -16.68 6.73 -1.22
N ALA A 231 -15.63 6.11 -1.75
CA ALA A 231 -15.50 5.77 -3.16
C ALA A 231 -15.53 4.25 -3.35
N GLU A 232 -16.64 3.75 -3.93
CA GLU A 232 -16.82 2.35 -4.31
C GLU A 232 -16.22 2.12 -5.71
N LEU A 233 -14.99 1.59 -5.74
CA LEU A 233 -14.20 1.43 -6.97
C LEU A 233 -14.80 0.39 -7.93
N ASP A 234 -15.47 -0.63 -7.40
CA ASP A 234 -16.08 -1.69 -8.21
C ASP A 234 -17.29 -1.18 -9.03
N THR A 235 -18.03 -0.22 -8.49
CA THR A 235 -19.28 0.29 -9.10
C THR A 235 -19.12 1.67 -9.72
N GLY A 236 -17.96 2.31 -9.54
CA GLY A 236 -17.68 3.65 -10.02
C GLY A 236 -18.49 4.73 -9.32
N ARG A 237 -18.90 4.52 -8.06
CA ARG A 237 -19.77 5.43 -7.31
C ARG A 237 -19.01 6.10 -6.18
N VAL A 238 -19.17 7.42 -6.05
CA VAL A 238 -18.63 8.18 -4.92
C VAL A 238 -19.75 8.86 -4.13
N ARG A 239 -19.75 8.64 -2.82
CA ARG A 239 -20.62 9.33 -1.87
C ARG A 239 -19.86 10.51 -1.31
N VAL A 240 -20.23 11.71 -1.76
CA VAL A 240 -19.61 12.95 -1.32
C VAL A 240 -20.41 13.51 -0.12
N PRO A 241 -19.77 13.75 1.04
CA PRO A 241 -20.45 14.30 2.20
C PRO A 241 -20.73 15.79 1.99
N SER A 242 -21.83 16.28 2.55
CA SER A 242 -22.19 17.71 2.50
C SER A 242 -21.21 18.61 3.26
N SER A 243 -20.42 18.03 4.16
CA SER A 243 -19.36 18.70 4.91
C SER A 243 -18.12 19.05 4.08
N LEU A 244 -17.96 18.47 2.88
CA LEU A 244 -16.82 18.75 2.01
C LEU A 244 -17.03 20.10 1.31
N PRO A 245 -16.25 21.15 1.66
CA PRO A 245 -16.45 22.48 1.08
C PRO A 245 -16.10 22.47 -0.41
N GLN A 246 -16.78 23.33 -1.17
CA GLN A 246 -16.46 23.55 -2.57
C GLN A 246 -15.18 24.37 -2.70
N LEU A 247 -14.36 24.07 -3.70
CA LEU A 247 -13.22 24.91 -4.04
C LEU A 247 -13.74 26.27 -4.55
N PRO A 248 -13.02 27.37 -4.28
CA PRO A 248 -13.37 28.66 -4.85
C PRO A 248 -13.40 28.56 -6.38
N GLN A 249 -14.35 29.26 -7.00
CA GLN A 249 -14.41 29.33 -8.45
C GLN A 249 -13.12 29.96 -8.97
N LEU A 250 -12.58 29.42 -10.07
CA LEU A 250 -11.43 30.00 -10.73
C LEU A 250 -11.75 31.46 -11.09
N PRO A 251 -10.83 32.40 -10.81
CA PRO A 251 -11.00 33.77 -11.27
C PRO A 251 -11.11 33.82 -12.79
N SER A 252 -11.74 34.87 -13.32
CA SER A 252 -11.94 34.99 -14.76
C SER A 252 -10.59 34.96 -15.50
N PRO A 253 -10.52 34.43 -16.74
CA PRO A 253 -9.28 34.38 -17.50
C PRO A 253 -8.60 35.74 -17.64
N GLN A 254 -9.38 36.81 -17.73
CA GLN A 254 -8.91 38.19 -17.79
C GLN A 254 -8.18 38.62 -16.51
N LEU A 255 -8.69 38.22 -15.34
CA LEU A 255 -8.07 38.52 -14.05
C LEU A 255 -6.79 37.69 -13.83
N LEU A 256 -6.78 36.44 -14.30
CA LEU A 256 -5.56 35.63 -14.29
C LEU A 256 -4.45 36.24 -15.16
N LEU A 257 -4.80 36.69 -16.37
CA LEU A 257 -3.85 37.33 -17.28
C LEU A 257 -3.28 38.63 -16.70
N SER A 258 -4.11 39.50 -16.11
CA SER A 258 -3.62 40.73 -15.48
C SER A 258 -2.73 40.46 -14.27
N CYS A 259 -3.02 39.44 -13.46
CA CYS A 259 -2.13 39.02 -12.37
C CYS A 259 -0.76 38.56 -12.89
N LEU A 260 -0.71 37.81 -13.99
CA LEU A 260 0.54 37.33 -14.59
C LEU A 260 1.35 38.45 -15.26
N GLU A 261 0.70 39.47 -15.82
CA GLU A 261 1.37 40.66 -16.36
C GLU A 261 2.13 41.43 -15.27
N THR A 262 1.61 41.46 -14.04
CA THR A 262 2.29 42.06 -12.88
C THR A 262 3.64 41.41 -12.57
N PHE A 263 3.85 40.14 -12.93
CA PHE A 263 5.12 39.41 -12.74
C PHE A 263 6.08 39.50 -13.94
N ARG A 264 5.69 40.18 -15.02
CA ARG A 264 6.54 40.42 -16.20
C ARG A 264 7.33 41.74 -16.17
N ALA A 265 7.04 42.63 -15.22
CA ALA A 265 7.77 43.88 -15.00
C ALA A 265 8.82 43.72 -13.90
#